data_AF-A0A818N6C8-F1
#
_entry.id   AF-A0A818N6C8-F1
#
_cell.length_a   1.000
_cell.length_b   1.000
_cell.length_c   1.000
_cell.angle_alpha   90.00
_cell.angle_beta   90.00
_cell.angle_gamma   90.00
#
_symmetry.space_group_name_H-M   'P 1'
#
loop_
_entity.id
_entity.type
_entity.pdbx_description
1 polymer ?
#
loop_
_entity_poly.entity_id
_entity_poly.type
_entity_poly.pdbx_seq_one_letter_code
_entity_poly.pdbx_strand_id
1 'polypeptide(L)'
;MNATFVDTIGFSSQTDGSPMVKRFKKEMQTDVFPDAVILIITPEELSNINSLKNTMDDVNNALKWMKTIFYGTEMPVICVLNKIDEYFNNELPNSEADVKKLEEYTRNALKLVNKYLIIPTVKCIPVSAMKNYGIDQLRLSINATSPLNAQIVDKNLDYISQHRLSIANKIIAAFSTASAAVS
;
A
#
# COMPACT_ATOMS: atom_id res chain seq x y z
N MET A 1 18.94 3.74 7.46
CA MET A 1 18.25 2.51 7.03
C MET A 1 18.37 2.41 5.53
N ASN A 2 18.72 1.23 5.00
CA ASN A 2 18.73 0.97 3.56
C ASN A 2 17.39 0.32 3.20
N ALA A 3 16.56 1.02 2.43
CA ALA A 3 15.33 0.45 1.88
C ALA A 3 15.67 -0.34 0.61
N THR A 4 15.07 -1.54 0.47
CA THR A 4 15.13 -2.34 -0.76
C THR A 4 13.89 -2.05 -1.58
N PHE A 5 14.05 -1.64 -2.82
CA PHE A 5 12.94 -1.39 -3.73
C PHE A 5 12.73 -2.60 -4.64
N VAL A 6 11.49 -3.04 -4.76
CA VAL A 6 11.06 -4.06 -5.71
C VAL A 6 10.18 -3.36 -6.73
N ASP A 7 10.65 -3.29 -7.98
CA ASP A 7 9.85 -2.78 -9.08
C ASP A 7 8.83 -3.84 -9.50
N THR A 8 7.55 -3.48 -9.48
CA THR A 8 6.44 -4.38 -9.79
C THR A 8 5.83 -3.99 -11.13
N ILE A 9 5.37 -4.99 -11.88
CA ILE A 9 4.67 -4.76 -13.16
C ILE A 9 3.47 -3.80 -12.95
N GLY A 10 3.36 -2.78 -13.79
CA GLY A 10 2.28 -1.78 -13.72
C GLY A 10 0.88 -2.32 -14.00
N PHE A 11 -0.13 -1.56 -13.58
CA PHE A 11 -1.56 -1.87 -13.74
C PHE A 11 -2.02 -1.60 -15.19
N SER A 12 -1.63 -2.45 -16.15
CA SER A 12 -2.11 -2.30 -17.53
C SER A 12 -3.57 -2.75 -17.63
N SER A 13 -4.41 -1.89 -18.19
CA SER A 13 -5.81 -2.17 -18.49
C SER A 13 -5.94 -3.43 -19.37
N GLN A 14 -6.86 -4.31 -18.97
CA GLN A 14 -7.29 -5.51 -19.68
C GLN A 14 -6.28 -6.66 -19.74
N THR A 15 -6.40 -7.60 -18.82
CA THR A 15 -6.51 -9.03 -19.17
C THR A 15 -7.22 -9.76 -18.04
N ASP A 16 -8.17 -10.61 -18.43
CA ASP A 16 -9.02 -11.45 -17.59
C ASP A 16 -8.34 -11.96 -16.31
N GLY A 17 -9.00 -11.76 -15.16
CA GLY A 17 -8.80 -12.60 -13.99
C GLY A 17 -7.34 -12.87 -13.61
N SER A 18 -6.68 -11.86 -13.04
CA SER A 18 -5.57 -12.04 -12.10
C SER A 18 -4.25 -12.65 -12.62
N PRO A 19 -3.64 -12.18 -13.74
CA PRO A 19 -2.21 -12.38 -13.98
C PRO A 19 -1.35 -11.66 -12.94
N MET A 20 -1.82 -10.51 -12.44
CA MET A 20 -1.07 -9.66 -11.50
C MET A 20 -1.02 -10.25 -10.10
N VAL A 21 -2.14 -10.62 -9.45
CA VAL A 21 -2.03 -11.28 -8.13
C VAL A 21 -1.27 -12.60 -8.26
N LYS A 22 -1.39 -13.33 -9.38
CA LYS A 22 -0.56 -14.54 -9.65
C LYS A 22 0.93 -14.24 -9.84
N ARG A 23 1.31 -13.10 -10.43
CA ARG A 23 2.72 -12.70 -10.62
C ARG A 23 3.30 -12.00 -9.41
N PHE A 24 2.56 -11.11 -8.78
CA PHE A 24 2.86 -10.57 -7.46
C PHE A 24 3.03 -11.72 -6.45
N LYS A 25 2.15 -12.74 -6.47
CA LYS A 25 2.36 -14.03 -5.77
C LYS A 25 3.69 -14.67 -6.11
N LYS A 26 4.07 -14.72 -7.38
CA LYS A 26 5.30 -15.36 -7.88
C LYS A 26 6.58 -14.57 -7.52
N GLU A 27 6.52 -13.25 -7.54
CA GLU A 27 7.60 -12.35 -7.13
C GLU A 27 7.75 -12.36 -5.61
N MET A 28 6.64 -12.46 -4.87
CA MET A 28 6.60 -12.63 -3.41
C MET A 28 6.77 -14.09 -2.95
N GLN A 29 7.08 -15.04 -3.84
CA GLN A 29 7.47 -16.42 -3.45
C GLN A 29 8.91 -16.47 -2.91
N THR A 30 9.66 -15.37 -3.00
CA THR A 30 10.86 -15.16 -2.22
C THR A 30 10.48 -14.70 -0.81
N ASP A 31 11.22 -15.06 0.24
CA ASP A 31 11.00 -14.68 1.65
C ASP A 31 11.04 -13.16 1.95
N VAL A 32 10.91 -12.32 0.93
CA VAL A 32 10.88 -10.85 1.01
C VAL A 32 9.43 -10.41 1.06
N PHE A 33 8.97 -10.11 2.26
CA PHE A 33 7.68 -9.49 2.50
C PHE A 33 7.82 -7.96 2.46
N PRO A 34 7.02 -7.23 1.66
CA PRO A 34 7.14 -5.78 1.56
C PRO A 34 6.67 -5.12 2.87
N ASP A 35 7.37 -4.06 3.27
CA ASP A 35 7.00 -3.25 4.45
C ASP A 35 6.01 -2.12 4.14
N ALA A 36 5.92 -1.74 2.87
CA ALA A 36 5.05 -0.68 2.36
C ALA A 36 4.81 -0.85 0.86
N VAL A 37 3.74 -0.26 0.37
CA VAL A 37 3.45 -0.16 -1.07
C VAL A 37 3.61 1.29 -1.50
N ILE A 38 4.36 1.52 -2.58
CA ILE A 38 4.42 2.83 -3.24
C ILE A 38 3.48 2.77 -4.44
N LEU A 39 2.41 3.53 -4.37
CA LEU A 39 1.41 3.65 -5.44
C LEU A 39 1.74 4.88 -6.28
N ILE A 40 2.23 4.66 -7.49
CA ILE A 40 2.56 5.73 -8.44
C ILE A 40 1.32 6.03 -9.28
N ILE A 41 0.93 7.31 -9.31
CA ILE A 41 -0.23 7.80 -10.06
C ILE A 41 0.21 9.02 -10.86
N THR A 42 -0.31 9.15 -12.07
CA THR A 42 -0.04 10.25 -12.99
C THR A 42 -1.23 11.22 -13.09
N PRO A 43 -1.02 12.48 -13.56
CA PRO A 43 -2.12 13.42 -13.78
C PRO A 43 -3.15 12.90 -14.78
N GLU A 44 -2.72 12.15 -15.78
CA GLU A 44 -3.58 11.52 -16.78
C GLU A 44 -4.56 10.54 -16.11
N GLU A 45 -4.08 9.65 -15.25
CA GLU A 45 -4.93 8.71 -14.51
C GLU A 45 -5.94 9.42 -13.61
N LEU A 46 -5.53 10.49 -12.94
CA LEU A 46 -6.43 11.29 -12.09
C LEU A 46 -7.49 12.04 -12.89
N SER A 47 -7.22 12.37 -14.15
CA SER A 47 -8.18 13.01 -15.05
C SER A 47 -9.26 12.05 -15.57
N ASN A 48 -8.96 10.74 -15.59
CA ASN A 48 -9.88 9.69 -16.07
C ASN A 48 -10.36 8.80 -14.91
N ILE A 49 -11.53 9.12 -14.36
CA ILE A 49 -12.12 8.40 -13.22
C ILE A 49 -12.28 6.89 -13.49
N ASN A 50 -12.61 6.48 -14.71
CA ASN A 50 -12.78 5.06 -15.01
C ASN A 50 -11.44 4.33 -15.01
N SER A 51 -10.40 4.93 -15.59
CA SER A 51 -9.04 4.39 -15.51
C SER A 51 -8.58 4.31 -14.06
N LEU A 52 -8.77 5.38 -13.29
CA LEU A 52 -8.39 5.41 -11.89
C LEU A 52 -9.09 4.31 -11.08
N LYS A 53 -10.41 4.12 -11.27
CA LYS A 53 -11.17 3.07 -10.60
C LYS A 53 -10.62 1.69 -10.90
N ASN A 54 -10.34 1.40 -12.17
CA ASN A 54 -9.78 0.10 -12.57
C ASN A 54 -8.40 -0.13 -11.93
N THR A 55 -7.52 0.88 -11.94
CA THR A 55 -6.23 0.82 -11.25
C THR A 55 -6.42 0.55 -9.75
N MET A 56 -7.35 1.25 -9.10
CA MET A 56 -7.62 1.05 -7.67
C MET A 56 -8.23 -0.31 -7.36
N ASP A 57 -9.09 -0.86 -8.23
CA ASP A 57 -9.64 -2.21 -8.06
C ASP A 57 -8.55 -3.27 -8.12
N ASP A 58 -7.57 -3.13 -9.02
CA ASP A 58 -6.41 -4.01 -9.08
C ASP A 58 -5.53 -3.88 -7.83
N VAL A 59 -5.20 -2.65 -7.41
CA VAL A 59 -4.47 -2.38 -6.17
C VAL A 59 -5.20 -3.00 -4.97
N ASN A 60 -6.51 -2.82 -4.88
CA ASN A 60 -7.34 -3.36 -3.80
C ASN A 60 -7.29 -4.89 -3.78
N ASN A 61 -7.28 -5.55 -4.94
CA ASN A 61 -7.15 -7.00 -5.02
C ASN A 61 -5.78 -7.48 -4.53
N ALA A 62 -4.70 -6.76 -4.85
CA ALA A 62 -3.36 -7.05 -4.33
C ALA A 62 -3.29 -6.84 -2.81
N LEU A 63 -3.80 -5.72 -2.30
CA LEU A 63 -3.85 -5.40 -0.87
C LEU A 63 -4.68 -6.43 -0.08
N LYS A 64 -5.84 -6.85 -0.59
CA LYS A 64 -6.65 -7.93 0.02
C LYS A 64 -5.87 -9.24 0.10
N TRP A 65 -5.18 -9.61 -0.98
CA TRP A 65 -4.37 -10.83 -0.98
C TRP A 65 -3.23 -10.75 0.04
N MET A 66 -2.53 -9.61 0.12
CA MET A 66 -1.51 -9.38 1.14
C MET A 66 -2.09 -9.48 2.55
N LYS A 67 -3.22 -8.82 2.82
CA LYS A 67 -3.89 -8.87 4.13
C LYS A 67 -4.18 -10.31 4.58
N THR A 68 -4.58 -11.19 3.65
CA THR A 68 -4.80 -12.62 3.94
C THR A 68 -3.53 -13.35 4.34
N ILE A 69 -2.38 -13.01 3.75
CA ILE A 69 -1.08 -13.63 4.08
C ILE A 69 -0.50 -13.07 5.38
N PHE A 70 -0.67 -11.77 5.62
CA PHE A 70 -0.17 -11.09 6.81
C PHE A 70 -1.17 -11.10 7.97
N TYR A 71 -2.04 -12.11 8.05
CA TYR A 71 -2.95 -12.31 9.18
C TYR A 71 -3.79 -11.09 9.57
N GLY A 72 -4.23 -10.29 8.60
CA GLY A 72 -5.07 -9.11 8.84
C GLY A 72 -4.32 -7.79 8.98
N THR A 73 -2.99 -7.80 8.87
CA THR A 73 -2.16 -6.59 8.93
C THR A 73 -2.47 -5.64 7.77
N GLU A 74 -2.68 -4.36 8.08
CA GLU A 74 -2.83 -3.32 7.07
C GLU A 74 -1.45 -2.83 6.63
N MET A 75 -1.18 -2.97 5.33
CA MET A 75 0.07 -2.52 4.72
C MET A 75 0.00 -1.01 4.46
N PRO A 76 0.96 -0.20 4.92
CA PRO A 76 0.97 1.22 4.64
C PRO A 76 1.16 1.46 3.13
N VAL A 77 0.34 2.35 2.58
CA VAL A 77 0.43 2.79 1.17
C VAL A 77 0.90 4.23 1.11
N ILE A 78 1.99 4.48 0.40
CA ILE A 78 2.47 5.83 0.05
C ILE A 78 2.01 6.13 -1.37
N CYS A 79 1.17 7.14 -1.53
CA CYS A 79 0.78 7.61 -2.86
C CYS A 79 1.82 8.62 -3.37
N VAL A 80 2.23 8.43 -4.62
CA VAL A 80 3.18 9.29 -5.31
C VAL A 80 2.51 9.81 -6.56
N LEU A 81 2.29 11.12 -6.62
CA LEU A 81 1.78 11.79 -7.81
C LEU A 81 2.98 12.14 -8.68
N ASN A 82 3.33 11.24 -9.60
CA ASN A 82 4.47 11.43 -10.50
C ASN A 82 4.07 12.31 -11.69
N LYS A 83 5.06 12.87 -12.39
CA LYS A 83 4.87 13.74 -13.57
C LYS A 83 4.12 15.04 -13.25
N ILE A 84 4.32 15.62 -12.06
CA ILE A 84 3.71 16.93 -11.76
C ILE A 84 4.19 18.03 -12.71
N ASP A 85 5.35 17.86 -13.33
CA ASP A 85 5.82 18.78 -14.36
C ASP A 85 4.85 18.83 -15.54
N GLU A 86 4.27 17.72 -15.97
CA GLU A 86 3.23 17.70 -17.02
C GLU A 86 1.97 18.49 -16.60
N TYR A 87 1.64 18.51 -15.30
CA TYR A 87 0.53 19.33 -14.76
C TYR A 87 0.83 20.84 -14.80
N PHE A 88 2.11 21.22 -14.77
CA PHE A 88 2.60 22.59 -14.87
C PHE A 88 3.24 22.87 -16.24
N ASN A 89 2.72 22.27 -17.32
CA ASN A 89 3.20 22.49 -18.71
C ASN A 89 4.72 22.22 -18.90
N ASN A 90 5.22 21.16 -18.28
CA ASN A 90 6.62 20.72 -18.24
C ASN A 90 7.57 21.61 -17.43
N GLU A 91 7.03 22.53 -16.64
CA GLU A 91 7.78 23.33 -15.66
C GLU A 91 7.60 22.79 -14.24
N LEU A 92 8.42 23.29 -13.31
CA LEU A 92 8.24 23.04 -11.88
C LEU A 92 7.53 24.21 -11.22
N PRO A 93 6.79 23.98 -10.11
CA PRO A 93 6.23 25.07 -9.31
C PRO A 93 7.33 26.07 -8.94
N ASN A 94 7.20 27.31 -9.40
CA ASN A 94 8.22 28.35 -9.22
C ASN A 94 7.69 29.62 -8.53
N SER A 95 6.38 29.66 -8.26
CA SER A 95 5.71 30.75 -7.58
C SER A 95 4.89 30.26 -6.38
N GLU A 96 4.54 31.16 -5.46
CA GLU A 96 3.63 30.84 -4.35
C GLU A 96 2.25 30.37 -4.85
N ALA A 97 1.80 30.90 -5.99
CA ALA A 97 0.56 30.48 -6.62
C ALA A 97 0.63 29.03 -7.11
N ASP A 98 1.76 28.61 -7.71
CA ASP A 98 1.95 27.24 -8.15
C ASP A 98 2.04 26.26 -6.99
N VAL A 99 2.68 26.66 -5.89
CA VAL A 99 2.74 25.86 -4.67
C VAL A 99 1.34 25.62 -4.12
N LYS A 100 0.51 26.68 -4.00
CA LYS A 100 -0.89 26.54 -3.56
C LYS A 100 -1.70 25.65 -4.49
N LYS A 101 -1.50 25.79 -5.81
CA LYS A 101 -2.15 24.94 -6.81
C LYS A 101 -1.73 23.48 -6.68
N LEU A 102 -0.44 23.21 -6.43
CA LEU A 102 0.08 21.86 -6.21
C LEU A 102 -0.47 21.25 -4.92
N GLU A 103 -0.58 22.02 -3.85
CA GLU A 103 -1.18 21.58 -2.59
C GLU A 103 -2.64 21.20 -2.76
N GLU A 104 -3.42 22.03 -3.45
CA GLU A 104 -4.81 21.74 -3.76
C GLU A 104 -4.96 20.49 -4.63
N TYR A 105 -4.15 20.39 -5.69
CA TYR A 105 -4.10 19.22 -6.55
C TYR A 105 -3.77 17.95 -5.76
N THR A 106 -2.75 17.98 -4.92
CA THR A 106 -2.32 16.86 -4.08
C THR A 106 -3.43 16.45 -3.10
N ARG A 107 -4.13 17.41 -2.51
CA ARG A 107 -5.25 17.16 -1.59
C ARG A 107 -6.44 16.53 -2.32
N ASN A 108 -6.76 17.01 -3.51
CA ASN A 108 -7.86 16.47 -4.32
C ASN A 108 -7.55 15.06 -4.82
N ALA A 109 -6.31 14.82 -5.26
CA ALA A 109 -5.82 13.50 -5.63
C ALA A 109 -5.89 12.53 -4.44
N LEU A 110 -5.42 12.93 -3.26
CA LEU A 110 -5.49 12.13 -2.04
C LEU A 110 -6.94 11.75 -1.70
N LYS A 111 -7.87 12.71 -1.74
CA LYS A 111 -9.30 12.45 -1.52
C LYS A 111 -9.86 11.44 -2.51
N LEU A 112 -9.48 11.57 -3.79
CA LEU A 112 -9.97 10.72 -4.85
C LEU A 112 -9.41 9.30 -4.75
N VAL A 113 -8.12 9.16 -4.47
CA VAL A 113 -7.46 7.86 -4.25
C VAL A 113 -8.06 7.16 -3.04
N ASN A 114 -8.15 7.84 -1.89
CA ASN A 114 -8.73 7.27 -0.66
C ASN A 114 -10.23 6.94 -0.79
N LYS A 115 -10.94 7.52 -1.75
CA LYS A 115 -12.33 7.15 -2.04
C LYS A 115 -12.45 5.74 -2.63
N TYR A 116 -11.43 5.30 -3.37
CA TYR A 116 -11.45 4.03 -4.10
C TYR A 116 -10.52 2.98 -3.49
N LEU A 117 -9.51 3.39 -2.73
CA LEU A 117 -8.57 2.51 -2.07
C LEU A 117 -9.16 1.96 -0.75
N ILE A 118 -9.03 0.65 -0.51
CA ILE A 118 -9.57 0.00 0.69
C ILE A 118 -8.81 0.33 1.98
N ILE A 119 -7.55 0.74 1.87
CA ILE A 119 -6.71 1.18 2.99
C ILE A 119 -6.34 2.63 2.69
N PRO A 120 -6.53 3.57 3.63
CA PRO A 120 -6.16 4.96 3.40
C PRO A 120 -4.65 5.09 3.20
N THR A 121 -4.24 5.90 2.23
CA THR A 121 -2.81 6.19 2.02
C THR A 121 -2.26 6.96 3.21
N VAL A 122 -1.07 6.59 3.67
CA VAL A 122 -0.38 7.25 4.79
C VAL A 122 0.07 8.66 4.40
N LYS A 123 0.45 8.84 3.13
CA LYS A 123 0.88 10.13 2.58
C LYS A 123 0.67 10.16 1.07
N CYS A 124 0.48 11.37 0.54
CA CYS A 124 0.45 11.65 -0.88
C CYS A 124 1.55 12.67 -1.18
N ILE A 125 2.46 12.33 -2.09
CA ILE A 125 3.68 13.11 -2.34
C ILE A 125 3.75 13.47 -3.83
N PRO A 126 3.70 14.77 -4.18
CA PRO A 126 3.90 15.20 -5.54
C PRO A 126 5.38 15.13 -5.91
N VAL A 127 5.69 14.48 -7.02
CA VAL A 127 7.04 14.34 -7.54
C VAL A 127 7.11 14.54 -9.05
N SER A 128 8.27 14.97 -9.52
CA SER A 128 8.66 14.76 -10.90
C SER A 128 9.95 13.96 -10.89
N ALA A 129 9.87 12.68 -11.21
CA ALA A 129 11.06 11.82 -11.30
C ALA A 129 12.03 12.35 -12.37
N MET A 130 11.51 12.84 -13.50
CA MET A 130 12.32 13.39 -14.59
C MET A 130 13.06 14.68 -14.20
N LYS A 131 12.44 15.53 -13.38
CA LYS A 131 13.02 16.80 -12.94
C LYS A 131 13.67 16.71 -11.55
N ASN A 132 13.70 15.52 -10.94
CA ASN A 132 14.17 15.28 -9.58
C ASN A 132 13.49 16.16 -8.51
N TYR A 133 12.23 16.55 -8.72
CA TYR A 133 11.45 17.36 -7.77
C TYR A 133 10.72 16.48 -6.77
N GLY A 134 10.71 16.87 -5.49
CA GLY A 134 9.97 16.17 -4.42
C GLY A 134 10.59 14.84 -3.98
N ILE A 135 11.71 14.42 -4.59
CA ILE A 135 12.37 13.14 -4.32
C ILE A 135 12.91 13.05 -2.89
N ASP A 136 13.43 14.14 -2.33
CA ASP A 136 13.90 14.13 -0.94
C ASP A 136 12.74 14.01 0.06
N GLN A 137 11.59 14.63 -0.23
CA GLN A 137 10.38 14.44 0.58
C GLN A 137 9.85 13.01 0.47
N LEU A 138 9.93 12.39 -0.72
CA LEU A 138 9.60 10.99 -0.93
C LEU A 138 10.52 10.08 -0.11
N ARG A 139 11.84 10.29 -0.18
CA ARG A 139 12.84 9.54 0.62
C ARG A 139 12.58 9.64 2.12
N LEU A 140 12.34 10.86 2.62
CA LEU A 140 12.01 11.08 4.03
C LEU A 140 10.75 10.33 4.45
N SER A 141 9.74 10.31 3.58
CA SER A 141 8.48 9.64 3.88
C SER A 141 8.61 8.11 3.85
N ILE A 142 9.39 7.56 2.92
CA ILE A 142 9.72 6.12 2.90
C ILE A 142 10.45 5.74 4.19
N ASN A 143 11.48 6.50 4.58
CA ASN A 143 12.23 6.25 5.81
C ASN A 143 11.35 6.35 7.07
N ALA A 144 10.36 7.25 7.08
CA ALA A 144 9.40 7.38 8.16
C ALA A 144 8.31 6.29 8.19
N THR A 145 8.19 5.49 7.13
CA THR A 145 7.20 4.40 7.04
C THR A 145 7.72 3.10 7.65
N SER A 146 9.04 2.90 7.70
CA SER A 146 9.68 1.72 8.32
C SER A 146 9.36 1.53 9.83
N PRO A 147 9.33 2.58 10.68
CA PRO A 147 8.94 2.46 12.09
C PRO A 147 7.46 2.13 12.31
N LEU A 148 6.57 2.54 11.39
CA LEU A 148 5.15 2.19 11.44
C LEU A 148 4.96 0.70 11.24
N ASN A 149 5.76 0.07 10.37
CA ASN A 149 5.68 -1.38 10.17
C ASN A 149 6.26 -2.17 11.35
N ALA A 150 7.34 -1.72 12.00
CA ALA A 150 7.87 -2.39 13.20
C ALA A 150 6.83 -2.48 14.34
N GLN A 151 6.09 -1.39 14.59
CA GLN A 151 5.02 -1.39 15.61
C GLN A 151 3.81 -2.26 15.21
N ILE A 152 3.53 -2.34 13.92
CA ILE A 152 2.46 -3.17 13.38
C ILE A 152 2.87 -4.65 13.45
N VAL A 153 4.08 -5.01 13.04
CA VAL A 153 4.61 -6.38 13.10
C VAL A 153 4.70 -6.90 14.54
N ASP A 154 5.16 -6.10 15.50
CA ASP A 154 5.21 -6.49 16.92
C ASP A 154 3.80 -6.77 17.48
N LYS A 155 2.83 -5.88 17.19
CA LYS A 155 1.42 -6.10 17.58
C LYS A 155 0.81 -7.34 16.93
N ASN A 156 1.20 -7.66 15.69
CA ASN A 156 0.69 -8.81 14.97
C ASN A 156 1.34 -10.12 15.41
N LEU A 157 2.62 -10.11 15.80
CA LEU A 157 3.26 -11.27 16.45
C LEU A 157 2.58 -11.60 17.77
N ASP A 158 2.24 -10.58 18.56
CA ASP A 158 1.45 -10.73 19.79
C ASP A 158 0.05 -11.27 19.48
N TYR A 159 -0.63 -10.73 18.47
CA TYR A 159 -1.95 -11.21 18.05
C TYR A 159 -1.92 -12.66 17.58
N ILE A 160 -0.97 -13.03 16.71
CA ILE A 160 -0.79 -14.41 16.23
C ILE A 160 -0.47 -15.34 17.40
N SER A 161 0.41 -14.92 18.31
CA SER A 161 0.78 -15.71 19.50
C SER A 161 -0.41 -15.92 20.43
N GLN A 162 -1.17 -14.85 20.74
CA GLN A 162 -2.38 -14.93 21.56
C GLN A 162 -3.47 -15.78 20.90
N HIS A 163 -3.64 -15.67 19.58
CA HIS A 163 -4.67 -16.41 18.88
C HIS A 163 -4.33 -17.90 18.81
N ARG A 164 -3.05 -18.26 18.56
CA ARG A 164 -2.56 -19.64 18.68
C ARG A 164 -2.73 -20.19 20.08
N LEU A 165 -2.43 -19.39 21.11
CA LEU A 165 -2.63 -19.78 22.52
C LEU A 165 -4.12 -20.04 22.81
N SER A 166 -5.01 -19.18 22.31
CA SER A 166 -6.46 -19.30 22.49
C SER A 166 -7.02 -20.57 21.83
N ILE A 167 -6.57 -20.90 20.61
CA ILE A 167 -6.94 -22.14 19.92
C ILE A 167 -6.39 -23.36 20.69
N ALA A 168 -5.13 -23.33 21.12
CA ALA A 168 -4.53 -24.40 21.91
C ALA A 168 -5.31 -24.63 23.22
N ASN A 169 -5.68 -23.57 23.93
CA ASN A 169 -6.47 -23.66 25.16
C ASN A 169 -7.88 -24.21 24.91
N LYS A 170 -8.53 -23.87 23.80
CA LYS A 170 -9.83 -24.45 23.41
C LYS A 170 -9.72 -25.92 23.07
N ILE A 171 -8.65 -26.34 22.40
CA ILE A 171 -8.38 -27.76 22.11
C ILE A 171 -8.15 -28.52 23.42
N ILE A 172 -7.29 -28.01 24.31
CA ILE A 172 -7.03 -28.61 25.62
C ILE A 172 -8.33 -28.72 26.44
N ALA A 173 -9.15 -27.67 26.46
CA ALA A 173 -10.44 -27.66 27.14
C ALA A 173 -11.44 -28.67 26.55
N ALA A 174 -11.48 -28.82 25.22
CA ALA A 174 -12.31 -29.82 24.55
C ALA A 174 -11.83 -31.25 24.85
N PHE A 175 -10.52 -31.47 24.97
CA PHE A 175 -9.95 -32.76 25.37
C PHE A 175 -10.21 -33.08 26.85
N SER A 176 -10.18 -32.09 27.75
CA SER A 176 -10.47 -32.31 29.16
C SER A 176 -11.96 -32.53 29.43
N THR A 177 -12.87 -31.92 28.67
CA THR A 177 -14.30 -32.24 28.74
C THR A 177 -14.65 -33.58 28.08
N ALA A 178 -14.01 -33.93 26.96
CA ALA A 178 -14.15 -35.25 26.35
C ALA A 178 -13.63 -36.37 27.26
N SER A 179 -12.54 -36.14 28.01
CA SER A 179 -12.01 -37.09 28.98
C SER A 179 -12.94 -37.29 30.19
N ALA A 180 -13.69 -36.26 30.61
CA ALA A 180 -14.64 -36.34 31.73
C ALA A 180 -16.00 -36.96 31.35
N ALA A 181 -16.34 -36.97 30.04
CA ALA A 181 -17.57 -37.58 29.54
C ALA A 181 -17.45 -39.10 29.27
N VAL A 182 -16.22 -39.65 29.32
CA VAL A 182 -15.90 -41.07 29.08
C VAL A 182 -15.56 -41.81 30.39
N SER A 183 -15.59 -41.11 31.53
CA SER A 183 -15.46 -41.66 32.89
C SER A 183 -16.80 -41.70 33.61
#